data_AF-A0A7Y3HZW6-F1
#
_entry.id   AF-A0A7Y3HZW6-F1
#
_cell.length_a   1.000
_cell.length_b   1.000
_cell.length_c   1.000
_cell.angle_alpha   90.00
_cell.angle_beta   90.00
_cell.angle_gamma   90.00
#
_symmetry.space_group_name_H-M   'P 1'
#
loop_
_entity.id
_entity.type
_entity.pdbx_description
1 polymer ?
#
loop_
_entity_poly.entity_id
_entity_poly.type
_entity_poly.pdbx_seq_one_letter_code
_entity_poly.pdbx_strand_id
1 'polypeptide(L)' 'MKEAYIVDGLRTPIGSYKGTLSAVRTDDLAAHVIRALVANNSTIPKEAYDDVILGCANQAGED' A
#
# COMPACT_ATOMS: atom_id res chain seq x y z
N MET A 1 9.37 20.64 17.57
CA MET A 1 9.07 19.49 16.68
C MET A 1 7.58 19.20 16.79
N LYS A 2 6.95 18.71 15.72
CA LYS A 2 5.60 18.15 15.81
C LYS A 2 5.73 16.67 16.18
N GLU A 3 4.83 16.18 17.02
CA GLU A 3 4.72 14.76 17.34
C GLU A 3 4.17 13.99 16.13
N ALA A 4 4.64 12.75 15.96
CA ALA A 4 4.21 11.87 14.88
C ALA A 4 3.47 10.65 15.45
N TYR A 5 2.37 10.26 14.80
CA TYR A 5 1.51 9.18 15.24
C TYR A 5 1.22 8.23 14.08
N ILE A 6 1.11 6.93 14.38
CA ILE A 6 0.53 5.94 13.47
C ILE A 6 -0.98 5.94 13.71
N VAL A 7 -1.76 6.22 12.66
CA VAL A 7 -3.21 6.37 12.75
C VAL A 7 -3.94 5.06 12.43
N ASP A 8 -3.50 4.34 11.41
CA ASP A 8 -4.11 3.10 10.93
C ASP A 8 -3.05 2.24 10.21
N GLY A 9 -3.35 0.96 10.01
CA GLY A 9 -2.49 0.02 9.31
C GLY A 9 -3.24 -1.23 8.85
N LEU A 10 -3.03 -1.60 7.57
CA LEU A 10 -3.59 -2.81 6.99
C LEU A 10 -2.61 -3.41 5.97
N ARG A 11 -2.91 -4.63 5.54
CA ARG A 11 -2.10 -5.38 4.56
C ARG A 11 -2.96 -6.31 3.74
N THR A 12 -2.41 -6.77 2.62
CA THR A 12 -2.93 -7.93 1.91
C THR A 12 -2.67 -9.22 2.73
N PRO A 13 -3.34 -10.33 2.38
CA PRO A 13 -2.79 -11.65 2.65
C PRO A 13 -1.39 -11.80 2.06
N ILE A 14 -0.62 -12.75 2.58
CA ILE A 14 0.68 -13.12 2.01
C ILE A 14 0.47 -14.35 1.13
N GLY A 15 0.80 -14.25 -0.16
CA GLY A 15 0.72 -15.35 -1.11
C GLY A 15 1.97 -16.22 -1.09
N SER A 16 1.81 -17.52 -1.35
CA SER A 16 2.94 -18.40 -1.64
C SER A 16 3.53 -18.11 -3.03
N TYR A 17 4.79 -18.50 -3.26
CA TYR A 17 5.41 -18.44 -4.59
C TYR A 17 4.55 -19.21 -5.61
N LYS A 18 4.25 -18.57 -6.76
CA LYS A 18 3.29 -19.08 -7.77
C LYS A 18 1.88 -19.41 -7.22
N GLY A 19 1.50 -18.79 -6.10
CA GLY A 19 0.23 -19.02 -5.40
C GLY A 19 -0.86 -17.99 -5.74
N THR A 20 -1.75 -17.75 -4.77
CA THR A 20 -3.01 -17.02 -4.94
C THR A 20 -2.89 -15.57 -5.41
N LEU A 21 -1.76 -14.92 -5.16
CA LEU A 21 -1.51 -13.53 -5.58
C LEU A 21 -0.58 -13.43 -6.81
N SER A 22 -0.13 -14.55 -7.36
CA SER A 22 0.88 -14.57 -8.44
C SER A 22 0.41 -13.96 -9.76
N ALA A 23 -0.91 -13.88 -9.98
CA ALA A 23 -1.50 -13.25 -11.15
C ALA A 23 -1.73 -11.74 -10.98
N VAL A 24 -1.49 -11.18 -9.79
CA VAL A 24 -1.67 -9.75 -9.52
C VAL A 24 -0.34 -9.05 -9.80
N ARG A 25 -0.36 -8.00 -10.61
CA ARG A 25 0.83 -7.17 -10.80
C ARG A 25 1.24 -6.52 -9.48
N THR A 26 2.53 -6.31 -9.30
CA THR A 26 3.10 -5.83 -8.04
C THR A 26 2.60 -4.41 -7.69
N ASP A 27 2.43 -3.55 -8.68
CA ASP A 27 1.88 -2.21 -8.55
C ASP A 27 0.38 -2.21 -8.21
N ASP A 28 -0.41 -3.09 -8.83
CA ASP A 28 -1.81 -3.29 -8.49
C ASP A 28 -1.99 -3.77 -7.03
N LEU A 29 -1.10 -4.66 -6.58
CA LEU A 29 -1.11 -5.16 -5.20
C LEU A 29 -0.77 -4.05 -4.19
N ALA A 30 0.21 -3.19 -4.51
CA ALA A 30 0.52 -2.02 -3.69
C ALA A 30 -0.64 -1.01 -3.67
N ALA A 31 -1.22 -0.72 -4.84
CA ALA A 31 -2.34 0.22 -4.97
C ALA A 31 -3.61 -0.29 -4.26
N HIS A 32 -3.82 -1.61 -4.18
CA HIS A 32 -4.92 -2.20 -3.44
C HIS A 32 -4.88 -1.81 -1.95
N VAL A 33 -3.71 -1.91 -1.32
CA VAL A 33 -3.52 -1.53 0.10
C VAL A 33 -3.76 -0.04 0.31
N ILE A 34 -3.22 0.81 -0.56
CA ILE A 34 -3.40 2.27 -0.46
C ILE A 34 -4.88 2.65 -0.60
N ARG A 35 -5.59 2.07 -1.59
CA ARG A 35 -7.03 2.31 -1.79
C ARG A 35 -7.85 1.89 -0.57
N ALA A 36 -7.57 0.73 0.00
CA ALA A 36 -8.26 0.25 1.20
C ALA A 36 -8.00 1.16 2.41
N LEU A 37 -6.77 1.64 2.59
CA LEU A 37 -6.41 2.51 3.71
C LEU A 37 -7.11 3.87 3.62
N VAL A 38 -7.12 4.49 2.44
CA VAL A 38 -7.84 5.74 2.19
C VAL A 38 -9.34 5.55 2.36
N ALA A 39 -9.90 4.43 1.90
CA ALA A 39 -11.33 4.13 2.06
C ALA A 39 -11.74 3.97 3.53
N ASN A 40 -10.90 3.32 4.35
CA ASN A 40 -11.14 3.18 5.80
C ASN A 40 -11.09 4.53 6.53
N ASN A 41 -10.34 5.50 5.98
CA ASN A 41 -10.14 6.82 6.58
C ASN A 41 -10.79 7.92 5.72
N SER A 42 -12.04 7.69 5.31
CA SER A 42 -12.79 8.57 4.38
C SER A 42 -12.99 10.02 4.84
N THR A 43 -12.75 10.33 6.11
CA THR A 43 -12.79 11.69 6.67
C THR A 43 -11.52 12.49 6.41
N ILE A 44 -10.42 11.84 6.00
CA ILE A 44 -9.16 12.50 5.67
C ILE A 44 -9.24 13.01 4.21
N PRO A 45 -9.09 14.33 3.96
CA PRO A 45 -9.07 14.86 2.59
C PRO A 45 -7.91 14.29 1.77
N LYS A 46 -8.10 14.08 0.47
CA LYS A 46 -7.07 13.48 -0.40
C LYS A 46 -5.84 14.37 -0.55
N GLU A 47 -6.06 15.68 -0.51
CA GLU A 47 -5.04 16.72 -0.52
C GLU A 47 -4.24 16.81 0.78
N ALA A 48 -4.64 16.09 1.85
CA ALA A 48 -3.91 16.06 3.11
C ALA A 48 -2.76 15.03 3.12
N TYR A 49 -2.65 14.18 2.09
CA TYR A 49 -1.53 13.26 1.93
C TYR A 49 -0.39 13.96 1.18
N ASP A 50 0.69 14.25 1.89
CA ASP A 50 1.85 14.95 1.31
C ASP A 50 2.76 14.02 0.48
N ASP A 51 2.94 12.78 0.92
CA ASP A 51 3.89 11.83 0.31
C ASP A 51 3.46 10.37 0.50
N VAL A 52 3.94 9.49 -0.39
CA VAL A 52 3.76 8.04 -0.32
C VAL A 52 5.13 7.36 -0.44
N ILE A 53 5.60 6.82 0.68
CA ILE A 53 6.89 6.12 0.75
C ILE A 53 6.65 4.61 0.68
N LEU A 54 7.13 3.97 -0.39
CA LEU A 54 6.95 2.52 -0.63
C LEU A 54 8.30 1.80 -0.74
N GLY A 55 8.48 0.78 0.10
CA GLY A 55 9.65 -0.11 0.04
C GLY A 55 9.44 -1.25 -0.96
N CYS A 56 10.39 -1.45 -1.87
CA CYS A 56 10.44 -2.60 -2.77
C CYS A 56 11.90 -3.06 -2.92
N ALA A 57 12.19 -4.34 -2.68
CA ALA A 57 13.57 -4.84 -2.73
C ALA A 57 14.06 -5.12 -4.15
N ASN A 58 13.15 -5.46 -5.08
CA ASN A 58 13.51 -5.81 -6.45
C ASN A 58 13.65 -4.54 -7.33
N GLN A 59 12.55 -3.81 -7.52
CA GLN A 59 12.48 -2.59 -8.37
C GLN A 59 12.97 -2.77 -9.82
N ALA A 60 13.16 -3.99 -10.32
CA ALA A 60 13.63 -4.25 -11.68
C ALA A 60 12.54 -4.16 -12.77
N GLY A 61 11.37 -3.60 -12.47
CA GLY A 61 10.24 -3.50 -13.41
C GLY A 61 9.19 -4.59 -13.24
N GLU A 62 8.46 -4.87 -14.33
CA GLU A 62 7.28 -5.75 -14.36
C GLU A 62 7.55 -7.13 -14.99
N ASP A 63 8.82 -7.52 -15.10
CA ASP A 63 9.26 -8.78 -15.70
C ASP A 63 8.77 -10.03 -14.93
#